data_AF-A0A644ZTI4-F1
#
_entry.id   AF-A0A644ZTI4-F1
#
_cell.length_a   1.000
_cell.length_b   1.000
_cell.length_c   1.000
_cell.angle_alpha   90.00
_cell.angle_beta   90.00
_cell.angle_gamma   90.00
#
_symmetry.space_group_name_H-M   'P 1'
#
loop_
_entity.id
_entity.type
_entity.pdbx_description
1 polymer ?
#
loop_
_entity_poly.entity_id
_entity_poly.type
_entity_poly.pdbx_seq_one_letter_code
_entity_poly.pdbx_strand_id
1 'polypeptide(L)'
;MFRQTAMYRIIQCRVMEEEFGILPYPKYDSEQENYAHGFSYATPVITIPRYSEDPEAAGAVIEALSYYGRTIVRPEYYNRVLKGIVARDEESQFCLDIIFDTAYYDLGVVLDVGDLDAKLAAMVPKATNTFASDYAAVEESAKTQLQKYIDNYESIIN
;
A
#
# COMPACT_ATOMS: atom_id res chain seq x y z
N MET A 1 -4.21 -24.43 0.53
CA MET A 1 -3.95 -23.53 1.67
C MET A 1 -3.95 -22.10 1.14
N PHE A 2 -4.63 -21.16 1.81
CA PHE A 2 -4.57 -19.73 1.45
C PHE A 2 -3.64 -18.99 2.39
N ARG A 3 -2.83 -18.08 1.84
CA ARG A 3 -1.90 -17.26 2.62
C ARG A 3 -1.81 -15.86 2.03
N GLN A 4 -2.09 -14.86 2.86
CA GLN A 4 -1.77 -13.48 2.56
C GLN A 4 -0.24 -13.31 2.44
N THR A 5 0.20 -12.68 1.36
CA THR A 5 1.62 -12.40 1.11
C THR A 5 1.80 -11.08 0.36
N ALA A 6 2.94 -10.42 0.58
CA ALA A 6 3.30 -9.22 -0.16
C ALA A 6 3.83 -9.59 -1.56
N MET A 7 3.59 -8.72 -2.55
CA MET A 7 3.97 -8.97 -3.94
C MET A 7 5.46 -9.22 -4.18
N TYR A 8 6.37 -8.73 -3.34
CA TYR A 8 7.79 -9.04 -3.49
C TYR A 8 8.13 -10.48 -3.04
N ARG A 9 7.30 -11.12 -2.20
CA ARG A 9 7.53 -12.48 -1.70
C ARG A 9 7.02 -13.55 -2.64
N ILE A 10 6.11 -13.24 -3.55
CA ILE A 10 5.56 -14.23 -4.49
C ILE A 10 6.66 -14.84 -5.38
N ILE A 11 7.74 -14.09 -5.66
CA ILE A 11 8.89 -14.59 -6.40
C ILE A 11 9.52 -15.78 -5.68
N GLN A 12 9.46 -15.84 -4.35
CA GLN A 12 9.97 -16.96 -3.56
C GLN A 12 9.11 -18.22 -3.74
N CYS A 13 7.82 -18.10 -4.07
CA CYS A 13 6.98 -19.26 -4.37
C CYS A 13 7.40 -19.97 -5.66
N ARG A 14 8.18 -19.31 -6.53
CA ARG A 14 8.67 -19.92 -7.78
C ARG A 14 9.62 -21.09 -7.54
N VAL A 15 10.33 -21.11 -6.42
CA VAL A 15 11.26 -22.20 -6.09
C VAL A 15 10.55 -23.42 -5.50
N MET A 16 9.24 -23.32 -5.23
CA MET A 16 8.45 -24.45 -4.74
C MET A 16 8.16 -25.44 -5.86
N GLU A 17 8.19 -26.72 -5.50
CA GLU A 17 7.78 -27.82 -6.39
C GLU A 17 6.25 -27.82 -6.56
N GLU A 18 5.51 -27.46 -5.52
CA GLU A 18 4.05 -27.41 -5.56
C GLU A 18 3.53 -26.28 -6.46
N GLU A 19 2.36 -26.52 -7.06
CA GLU A 19 1.61 -25.49 -7.79
C GLU A 19 1.05 -24.43 -6.83
N PHE A 20 1.03 -23.19 -7.30
CA PHE A 20 0.41 -22.07 -6.59
C PHE A 20 -0.27 -21.16 -7.60
N GLY A 21 -1.35 -20.53 -7.14
CA GLY A 21 -2.04 -19.47 -7.88
C GLY A 21 -2.00 -18.16 -7.10
N ILE A 22 -2.24 -17.07 -7.82
CA ILE A 22 -2.39 -15.73 -7.26
C ILE A 22 -3.86 -15.38 -7.25
N LEU A 23 -4.37 -14.92 -6.11
CA LEU A 23 -5.74 -14.46 -5.98
C LEU A 23 -5.76 -13.06 -5.37
N PRO A 24 -6.71 -12.22 -5.78
CA PRO A 24 -6.96 -10.97 -5.08
C PRO A 24 -7.69 -11.27 -3.75
N TYR A 25 -7.78 -10.29 -2.86
CA TYR A 25 -8.57 -10.47 -1.64
C TYR A 25 -10.04 -10.66 -2.00
N PRO A 26 -10.77 -11.60 -1.38
CA PRO A 26 -12.20 -11.68 -1.62
C PRO A 26 -12.86 -10.36 -1.21
N LYS A 27 -13.90 -9.97 -1.95
CA LYS A 27 -14.82 -8.95 -1.45
C LYS A 27 -15.46 -9.43 -0.14
N TYR A 28 -15.86 -8.49 0.69
CA TYR A 28 -16.64 -8.78 1.89
C TYR A 28 -17.98 -9.44 1.53
N ASP A 29 -18.66 -8.92 0.51
CA ASP A 29 -19.86 -9.48 -0.10
C ASP A 29 -19.97 -9.13 -1.60
N SER A 30 -21.02 -9.61 -2.28
CA SER A 30 -21.23 -9.36 -3.72
C SER A 30 -21.58 -7.91 -4.05
N GLU A 31 -22.14 -7.17 -3.09
CA GLU A 31 -22.68 -5.82 -3.27
C GLU A 31 -21.62 -4.73 -2.97
N GLN A 32 -20.44 -5.10 -2.48
CA GLN A 32 -19.34 -4.18 -2.24
C GLN A 32 -18.91 -3.47 -3.54
N GLU A 33 -19.32 -2.20 -3.67
CA GLU A 33 -18.97 -1.31 -4.78
C GLU A 33 -17.48 -0.97 -4.78
N ASN A 34 -16.96 -0.51 -3.64
CA ASN A 34 -15.57 -0.08 -3.50
C ASN A 34 -14.66 -1.27 -3.22
N TYR A 35 -13.76 -1.58 -4.14
CA TYR A 35 -12.82 -2.68 -4.02
C TYR A 35 -11.40 -2.19 -4.20
N ALA A 36 -10.57 -2.35 -3.16
CA ALA A 36 -9.22 -1.83 -3.11
C ALA A 36 -8.26 -2.82 -2.46
N HIS A 37 -7.01 -2.81 -2.92
CA HIS A 37 -5.91 -3.57 -2.34
C HIS A 37 -4.92 -2.60 -1.72
N GLY A 38 -4.77 -2.67 -0.39
CA GLY A 38 -3.81 -1.84 0.33
C GLY A 38 -2.37 -2.21 -0.03
N PHE A 39 -1.52 -1.20 -0.19
CA PHE A 39 -0.07 -1.41 -0.25
C PHE A 39 0.49 -1.86 1.10
N SER A 40 1.61 -2.60 1.06
CA SER A 40 2.28 -3.06 2.28
C SER A 40 2.96 -1.92 3.03
N TYR A 41 2.86 -1.95 4.37
CA TYR A 41 3.50 -1.03 5.32
C TYR A 41 5.03 -0.89 5.15
N ALA A 42 5.71 -1.89 4.60
CA ALA A 42 7.16 -1.88 4.39
C ALA A 42 7.53 -1.23 3.05
N THR A 43 7.12 0.03 2.85
CA THR A 43 7.55 0.80 1.68
C THR A 43 8.85 1.53 2.00
N PRO A 44 9.96 1.29 1.27
CA PRO A 44 11.19 2.03 1.49
C PRO A 44 10.96 3.51 1.17
N VAL A 45 11.34 4.40 2.09
CA VAL A 45 11.28 5.84 1.90
C VAL A 45 12.70 6.37 1.69
N ILE A 46 12.86 7.28 0.72
CA ILE A 46 14.09 8.03 0.52
C ILE A 46 13.93 9.39 1.19
N THR A 47 14.88 9.77 2.05
CA THR A 47 14.85 11.05 2.76
C THR A 47 16.10 11.86 2.47
N ILE A 48 15.95 13.19 2.45
CA ILE A 48 17.08 14.12 2.33
C ILE A 48 17.47 14.57 3.73
N PRO A 49 18.73 14.34 4.18
CA PRO A 49 19.19 14.82 5.47
C PRO A 49 19.11 16.35 5.57
N ARG A 50 18.74 16.87 6.74
CA ARG A 50 18.63 18.33 6.99
C ARG A 50 19.93 19.10 6.73
N TYR A 51 21.07 18.43 6.85
CA TYR A 51 22.40 19.00 6.64
C TYR A 51 22.97 18.70 5.24
N SER A 52 22.11 18.29 4.27
CA SER A 52 22.53 18.17 2.87
C SER A 52 23.05 19.51 2.36
N GLU A 53 24.21 19.50 1.71
CA GLU A 53 24.82 20.70 1.12
C GLU A 53 24.00 21.22 -0.07
N ASP A 54 23.33 20.31 -0.79
CA ASP A 54 22.50 20.64 -1.96
C ASP A 54 21.19 19.81 -1.94
N PRO A 55 20.19 20.24 -1.14
CA PRO A 55 18.90 19.56 -1.06
C PRO A 55 18.07 19.69 -2.35
N GLU A 56 18.27 20.74 -3.15
CA GLU A 56 17.54 20.97 -4.39
C GLU A 56 17.96 19.97 -5.46
N ALA A 57 19.26 19.76 -5.66
CA ALA A 57 19.75 18.74 -6.58
C ALA A 57 19.34 17.33 -6.15
N ALA A 58 19.42 17.02 -4.86
CA ALA A 58 18.96 15.73 -4.33
C ALA A 58 17.46 15.51 -4.58
N GLY A 59 16.63 16.53 -4.34
CA GLY A 59 15.19 16.50 -4.64
C GLY A 59 14.90 16.27 -6.12
N ALA A 60 15.59 16.99 -7.01
CA ALA A 60 15.44 16.83 -8.46
C ALA A 60 15.79 15.41 -8.93
N VAL A 61 16.84 14.80 -8.37
CA VAL A 61 17.21 13.41 -8.69
C VAL A 61 16.14 12.43 -8.19
N ILE A 62 15.63 12.60 -6.97
CA ILE A 62 14.57 11.73 -6.41
C ILE A 62 13.30 11.82 -7.25
N GLU A 63 12.91 13.02 -7.68
CA GLU A 63 11.75 13.23 -8.56
C GLU A 63 11.94 12.52 -9.90
N ALA A 64 13.10 12.68 -10.54
CA ALA A 64 13.42 11.99 -11.79
C ALA A 64 13.41 10.46 -11.64
N LEU A 65 14.01 9.93 -10.58
CA LEU A 65 13.99 8.49 -10.28
C LEU A 65 12.56 7.99 -10.04
N SER A 66 11.73 8.77 -9.36
CA SER A 66 10.33 8.42 -9.09
C SER A 66 9.49 8.42 -10.36
N TYR A 67 9.68 9.42 -11.23
CA TYR A 67 9.05 9.51 -12.54
C TYR A 67 9.41 8.32 -13.43
N TYR A 68 10.71 8.03 -13.62
CA TYR A 68 11.15 6.89 -14.44
C TYR A 68 10.84 5.54 -13.80
N GLY A 69 10.87 5.46 -12.47
CA GLY A 69 10.41 4.31 -11.71
C GLY A 69 8.95 3.98 -12.03
N ARG A 70 8.08 5.00 -12.06
CA ARG A 70 6.66 4.84 -12.37
C ARG A 70 6.39 4.57 -13.85
N THR A 71 7.07 5.26 -14.75
CA THR A 71 6.75 5.26 -16.19
C THR A 71 7.48 4.17 -16.98
N ILE A 72 8.65 3.73 -16.54
CA ILE A 72 9.48 2.73 -17.24
C ILE A 72 9.61 1.46 -16.41
N VAL A 73 10.12 1.57 -15.18
CA VAL A 73 10.49 0.39 -14.39
C VAL A 73 9.25 -0.40 -13.96
N ARG A 74 8.21 0.27 -13.47
CA ARG A 74 6.99 -0.39 -12.96
C ARG A 74 6.25 -1.16 -14.06
N PRO A 75 5.97 -0.62 -15.26
CA PRO A 75 5.35 -1.39 -16.34
C PRO A 75 6.17 -2.61 -16.77
N GLU A 76 7.50 -2.47 -16.89
CA GLU A 76 8.38 -3.57 -17.27
C GLU A 76 8.44 -4.65 -16.19
N TYR A 77 8.52 -4.25 -14.92
CA TYR A 77 8.45 -5.18 -13.79
C TYR A 77 7.13 -5.94 -13.79
N TYR A 78 6.00 -5.25 -14.00
CA TYR A 78 4.69 -5.88 -14.05
C TYR A 78 4.58 -6.90 -15.19
N ASN A 79 4.89 -6.49 -16.42
CA ASN A 79 4.71 -7.33 -17.60
C ASN A 79 5.73 -8.47 -17.67
N ARG A 80 7.02 -8.16 -17.47
CA ARG A 80 8.08 -9.16 -17.67
C ARG A 80 8.32 -10.01 -16.44
N VAL A 81 8.29 -9.41 -15.26
CA VAL A 81 8.56 -10.15 -14.02
C VAL A 81 7.29 -10.75 -13.47
N LEU A 82 6.24 -9.97 -13.20
CA LEU A 82 5.07 -10.52 -12.54
C LEU A 82 4.24 -11.42 -13.46
N LYS A 83 3.85 -10.94 -14.65
CA LYS A 83 3.09 -11.77 -15.60
C LYS A 83 3.97 -12.79 -16.31
N GLY A 84 5.11 -12.37 -16.85
CA GLY A 84 5.94 -13.22 -17.70
C GLY A 84 6.76 -14.27 -16.94
N ILE A 85 7.19 -13.95 -15.72
CA ILE A 85 8.00 -14.86 -14.91
C ILE A 85 7.18 -15.39 -13.75
N VAL A 86 6.62 -14.59 -12.86
CA VAL A 86 6.05 -15.09 -11.60
C VAL A 86 4.79 -15.92 -11.78
N ALA A 87 3.81 -15.40 -12.53
CA ALA A 87 2.55 -16.11 -12.76
C ALA A 87 2.80 -17.42 -13.51
N ARG A 88 2.14 -18.49 -13.09
CA ARG A 88 2.27 -19.83 -13.69
C ARG A 88 1.14 -20.16 -14.67
N ASP A 89 0.07 -19.38 -14.63
CA ASP A 89 -1.19 -19.59 -15.34
C ASP A 89 -1.85 -18.25 -15.71
N GLU A 90 -2.80 -18.29 -16.64
CA GLU A 90 -3.49 -17.11 -17.17
C GLU A 90 -4.43 -16.51 -16.11
N GLU A 91 -5.02 -17.34 -15.27
CA GLU A 91 -5.92 -16.95 -14.19
C GLU A 91 -5.20 -16.06 -13.16
N SER A 92 -3.96 -16.41 -12.80
CA SER A 92 -3.09 -15.63 -11.93
C SER A 92 -2.69 -14.31 -12.57
N GLN A 93 -2.47 -14.26 -13.88
CA GLN A 93 -2.20 -13.01 -14.60
C GLN A 93 -3.41 -12.08 -14.57
N PHE A 94 -4.62 -12.62 -14.76
CA PHE A 94 -5.86 -11.86 -14.62
C PHE A 94 -6.07 -11.36 -13.18
N CYS A 95 -5.77 -12.19 -12.19
CA CYS A 95 -5.82 -11.79 -10.79
C CYS A 95 -4.82 -10.67 -10.46
N LEU A 96 -3.64 -10.69 -11.06
CA LEU A 96 -2.68 -9.59 -10.95
C LEU A 96 -3.22 -8.28 -11.51
N ASP A 97 -3.96 -8.32 -12.64
CA ASP A 97 -4.56 -7.11 -13.22
C ASP A 97 -5.55 -6.49 -12.23
N ILE A 98 -6.43 -7.30 -11.65
CA ILE A 98 -7.37 -6.86 -10.62
C ILE A 98 -6.63 -6.21 -9.44
N ILE A 99 -5.59 -6.87 -8.90
CA ILE A 99 -4.83 -6.36 -7.75
C ILE A 99 -4.20 -5.01 -8.07
N PHE A 100 -3.56 -4.87 -9.23
CA PHE A 100 -2.83 -3.65 -9.59
C PHE A 100 -3.75 -2.50 -10.03
N ASP A 101 -4.89 -2.79 -10.66
CA ASP A 101 -5.89 -1.79 -11.04
C ASP A 101 -6.61 -1.20 -9.82
N THR A 102 -6.69 -1.96 -8.73
CA THR A 102 -7.35 -1.55 -7.49
C THR A 102 -6.34 -1.27 -6.36
N ALA A 103 -5.05 -1.22 -6.67
CA ALA A 103 -4.02 -0.96 -5.69
C ALA A 103 -4.10 0.49 -5.18
N TYR A 104 -4.22 0.66 -3.86
CA TYR A 104 -4.46 1.96 -3.23
C TYR A 104 -3.48 2.21 -2.07
N TYR A 105 -3.03 3.45 -1.95
CA TYR A 105 -2.27 3.94 -0.80
C TYR A 105 -3.21 4.68 0.14
N ASP A 106 -3.42 4.12 1.33
CA ASP A 106 -4.27 4.72 2.35
C ASP A 106 -3.44 5.65 3.26
N LEU A 107 -3.65 6.96 3.12
CA LEU A 107 -2.98 7.96 3.94
C LEU A 107 -3.37 7.87 5.42
N GLY A 108 -4.59 7.41 5.74
CA GLY A 108 -5.03 7.17 7.10
C GLY A 108 -4.20 6.10 7.80
N VAL A 109 -3.86 5.05 7.06
CA VAL A 109 -2.96 3.98 7.53
C VAL A 109 -1.51 4.45 7.57
N VAL A 110 -1.03 5.12 6.53
CA VAL A 110 0.38 5.57 6.44
C VAL A 110 0.74 6.62 7.50
N LEU A 111 -0.17 7.55 7.79
CA LEU A 111 0.03 8.61 8.78
C LEU A 111 -0.45 8.22 10.19
N ASP A 112 -0.97 6.99 10.34
CA ASP A 112 -1.57 6.47 11.56
C ASP A 112 -2.57 7.46 12.19
N VAL A 113 -3.53 7.90 11.37
CA VAL A 113 -4.48 8.95 11.73
C VAL A 113 -5.39 8.44 12.85
N GLY A 114 -5.32 9.09 14.01
CA GLY A 114 -6.14 8.73 15.17
C GLY A 114 -5.86 7.34 15.74
N ASP A 115 -4.71 6.72 15.42
CA ASP A 115 -4.36 5.35 15.86
C ASP A 115 -5.41 4.30 15.40
N LEU A 116 -6.14 4.59 14.32
CA LEU A 116 -7.27 3.77 13.86
C LEU A 116 -6.83 2.40 13.33
N ASP A 117 -5.68 2.32 12.66
CA ASP A 117 -5.14 1.06 12.17
C ASP A 117 -4.80 0.11 13.33
N ALA A 118 -4.11 0.62 14.36
CA ALA A 118 -3.78 -0.16 15.55
C ALA A 118 -5.03 -0.59 16.32
N LYS A 119 -6.05 0.26 16.42
CA LYS A 119 -7.34 -0.08 17.04
C LYS A 119 -8.04 -1.20 16.29
N LEU A 120 -8.11 -1.10 14.96
CA LEU A 120 -8.68 -2.15 14.11
C LEU A 120 -7.90 -3.46 14.26
N ALA A 121 -6.58 -3.41 14.23
CA ALA A 121 -5.71 -4.58 14.42
C ALA A 121 -5.90 -5.23 15.79
N ALA A 122 -6.12 -4.43 16.84
CA ALA A 122 -6.31 -4.93 18.21
C ALA A 122 -7.65 -5.65 18.44
N MET A 123 -8.65 -5.43 17.57
CA MET A 123 -9.96 -6.09 17.68
C MET A 123 -9.88 -7.60 17.44
N VAL A 124 -9.02 -8.03 16.51
CA VAL A 124 -8.84 -9.44 16.14
C VAL A 124 -8.37 -10.31 17.32
N PRO A 125 -7.22 -10.02 17.97
CA PRO A 125 -6.75 -10.84 19.10
C PRO A 125 -7.67 -10.72 20.34
N LYS A 126 -8.42 -9.61 20.48
CA LYS A 126 -9.36 -9.43 21.58
C LYS A 126 -10.73 -10.07 21.32
N ALA A 127 -10.99 -10.51 20.08
CA ALA A 127 -12.30 -10.98 19.63
C ALA A 127 -13.44 -9.98 19.93
N THR A 128 -13.18 -8.68 19.74
CA THR A 128 -14.15 -7.61 19.97
C THR A 128 -14.63 -6.99 18.65
N ASN A 129 -15.85 -6.46 18.65
CA ASN A 129 -16.40 -5.68 17.54
C ASN A 129 -16.66 -4.22 17.96
N THR A 130 -15.58 -3.50 18.31
CA THR A 130 -15.64 -2.18 18.96
C THR A 130 -15.31 -1.01 18.05
N PHE A 131 -15.14 -1.23 16.73
CA PHE A 131 -14.67 -0.20 15.81
C PHE A 131 -15.49 1.09 15.89
N ALA A 132 -16.82 1.00 15.95
CA ALA A 132 -17.69 2.18 16.02
C ALA A 132 -17.42 3.04 17.27
N SER A 133 -17.26 2.43 18.44
CA SER A 133 -16.95 3.17 19.67
C SER A 133 -15.50 3.66 19.70
N ASP A 134 -14.57 2.88 19.17
CA ASP A 134 -13.16 3.23 19.08
C ASP A 134 -12.96 4.44 18.14
N TYR A 135 -13.67 4.46 17.01
CA TYR A 135 -13.72 5.60 16.08
C TYR A 135 -14.32 6.84 16.75
N ALA A 136 -15.49 6.73 17.38
CA ALA A 136 -16.15 7.85 18.03
C ALA A 136 -15.28 8.51 19.12
N ALA A 137 -14.44 7.71 19.80
CA ALA A 137 -13.52 8.20 20.82
C ALA A 137 -12.34 9.01 20.26
N VAL A 138 -11.96 8.81 18.99
CA VAL A 138 -10.79 9.46 18.37
C VAL A 138 -11.11 10.35 17.17
N GLU A 139 -12.36 10.44 16.76
CA GLU A 139 -12.78 11.20 15.58
C GLU A 139 -12.26 12.65 15.60
N GLU A 140 -12.43 13.36 16.72
CA GLU A 140 -12.00 14.75 16.84
C GLU A 140 -10.47 14.92 16.84
N SER A 141 -9.74 13.99 17.46
CA SER A 141 -8.26 14.02 17.45
C SER A 141 -7.71 13.66 16.06
N ALA A 142 -8.32 12.69 15.37
CA ALA A 142 -8.03 12.32 14.00
C ALA A 142 -8.23 13.49 13.03
N LYS A 143 -9.38 14.18 13.10
CA LYS A 143 -9.65 15.39 12.30
C LYS A 143 -8.63 16.49 12.57
N THR A 144 -8.27 16.71 13.84
CA THR A 144 -7.25 17.69 14.21
C THR A 144 -5.87 17.33 13.64
N GLN A 145 -5.50 16.06 13.64
CA GLN A 145 -4.25 15.57 13.05
C GLN A 145 -4.21 15.78 11.53
N LEU A 146 -5.31 15.45 10.85
CA LEU A 146 -5.47 15.67 9.41
C LEU A 146 -5.37 17.16 9.07
N GLN A 147 -6.06 18.03 9.81
CA GLN A 147 -6.02 19.47 9.56
C GLN A 147 -4.59 20.01 9.71
N LYS A 148 -3.86 19.62 10.76
CA LYS A 148 -2.45 19.99 10.93
C LYS A 148 -1.58 19.53 9.76
N TYR A 149 -1.83 18.33 9.25
CA TYR A 149 -1.10 17.82 8.09
C TYR A 149 -1.37 18.68 6.84
N ILE A 150 -2.63 19.05 6.60
CA ILE A 150 -3.05 19.94 5.50
C ILE A 150 -2.40 21.32 5.64
N ASP A 151 -2.53 21.95 6.81
CA ASP A 151 -1.99 23.29 7.07
C ASP A 151 -0.46 23.35 6.84
N ASN A 152 0.26 22.31 7.29
CA ASN A 152 1.69 22.20 7.07
C ASN A 152 2.03 22.09 5.57
N TYR A 153 1.27 21.29 4.82
CA TYR A 153 1.50 21.11 3.39
C TYR A 153 1.22 22.40 2.60
N GLU A 154 0.14 23.10 2.93
CA GLU A 154 -0.19 24.41 2.34
C GLU A 154 0.87 25.48 2.63
N SER A 155 1.53 25.42 3.79
CA SER A 155 2.60 26.36 4.14
C SER A 155 3.88 26.20 3.32
N ILE A 156 4.05 25.06 2.62
CA ILE A 156 5.24 24.74 1.81
C ILE A 156 5.01 25.07 0.33
N ILE A 157 3.76 25.09 -0.13
CA ILE A 157 3.41 25.27 -1.55
C ILE A 157 3.05 26.72 -1.89
N ASN A 158 2.66 27.51 -0.90
CA ASN A 158 2.44 28.96 -1.01
C ASN A 158 3.71 29.75 -0.71
#